data_AF-A0A6P0DAG3-F1
#
_entry.id   AF-A0A6P0DAG3-F1
#
_cell.length_a   1.000
_cell.length_b   1.000
_cell.length_c   1.000
_cell.angle_alpha   90.00
_cell.angle_beta   90.00
_cell.angle_gamma   90.00
#
_symmetry.space_group_name_H-M   'P 1'
#
loop_
_entity.id
_entity.type
_entity.pdbx_description
1 polymer ?
#
loop_
_entity_poly.entity_id
_entity_poly.type
_entity_poly.pdbx_seq_one_letter_code
_entity_poly.pdbx_strand_id
1 'polypeptide(L)'
;MSQKRLLRCDQKRDVSHLLLQCDFALKDGVQLHHDVTRFAAILRKLALLLMANGAVFWASHVETCLRAVENSDTWGLRRFKEMFGGTGSLNDLVLQRDGSPLLQENDELRALLDEAWILADELARREL
;
A
#
# COMPACT_ATOMS: atom_id res chain seq x y z
N MET A 1 2.10 6.29 70.60
CA MET A 1 2.27 7.08 69.36
C MET A 1 3.09 6.27 68.37
N SER A 2 2.52 5.79 67.27
CA SER A 2 3.28 5.49 66.05
C SER A 2 2.32 5.37 64.87
N GLN A 3 2.64 6.11 63.80
CA GLN A 3 1.73 6.51 62.72
C GLN A 3 1.40 5.36 61.75
N LYS A 4 0.13 5.32 61.34
CA LYS A 4 -0.39 4.47 60.27
C LYS A 4 0.13 5.00 58.92
N ARG A 5 0.93 4.21 58.21
CA ARG A 5 1.33 4.49 56.82
C ARG A 5 0.19 4.07 55.89
N LEU A 6 -0.68 5.03 55.55
CA LEU A 6 -1.65 4.89 54.47
C LEU A 6 -0.90 4.85 53.14
N LEU A 7 -0.74 3.64 52.58
CA LEU A 7 -0.42 3.48 51.16
C LEU A 7 -1.66 3.89 50.36
N ARG A 8 -1.71 5.14 49.91
CA ARG A 8 -2.67 5.53 48.88
C ARG A 8 -2.23 4.89 47.57
N CYS A 9 -2.96 3.86 47.14
CA CYS A 9 -2.98 3.41 45.76
C CYS A 9 -3.65 4.52 44.94
N ASP A 10 -2.88 5.49 44.46
CA ASP A 10 -3.35 6.48 43.49
C ASP A 10 -2.99 5.97 42.09
N GLN A 11 -3.79 5.03 41.60
CA GLN A 11 -3.78 4.67 40.20
C GLN A 11 -5.19 4.76 39.65
N LYS A 12 -5.73 5.98 39.62
CA LYS A 12 -6.77 6.31 38.66
C LYS A 12 -6.12 6.45 37.28
N ARG A 13 -5.84 5.31 36.63
CA ARG A 13 -5.61 5.27 35.18
C ARG A 13 -6.92 5.72 34.54
N ASP A 14 -6.90 6.88 33.91
CA ASP A 14 -8.03 7.49 33.21
C ASP A 14 -8.52 6.51 32.13
N VAL A 15 -9.66 5.88 32.38
CA VAL A 15 -10.29 4.90 31.48
C VAL A 15 -10.65 5.55 30.13
N SER A 16 -10.87 6.88 30.12
CA SER A 16 -11.15 7.66 28.92
C SER A 16 -9.93 7.72 28.00
N HIS A 17 -8.72 7.85 28.56
CA HIS A 17 -7.48 7.79 27.76
C HIS A 17 -7.28 6.40 27.14
N LEU A 18 -7.61 5.34 27.87
CA LEU A 18 -7.50 3.97 27.38
C LEU A 18 -8.51 3.67 26.25
N LEU A 19 -9.76 4.13 26.40
CA LEU A 19 -10.80 4.01 25.38
C LEU A 19 -10.47 4.81 24.11
N LEU A 20 -9.92 6.02 24.25
CA LEU A 20 -9.49 6.84 23.11
C LEU A 20 -8.36 6.18 22.31
N GLN A 21 -7.42 5.50 22.99
CA GLN A 21 -6.34 4.75 22.36
C GLN A 21 -6.85 3.52 21.59
N CYS A 22 -7.86 2.82 22.10
CA CYS A 22 -8.50 1.70 21.41
C CYS A 22 -9.26 2.16 20.15
N ASP A 23 -10.05 3.24 20.26
CA ASP A 23 -10.80 3.79 19.12
C ASP A 23 -9.87 4.27 18.00
N PHE A 24 -8.73 4.87 18.35
CA PHE A 24 -7.71 5.31 17.39
C PHE A 24 -7.06 4.11 16.68
N ALA A 25 -6.58 3.11 17.43
CA ALA A 25 -5.98 1.90 16.87
C ALA A 25 -6.95 1.10 15.97
N LEU A 26 -8.23 1.05 16.33
CA LEU A 26 -9.26 0.43 15.49
C LEU A 26 -9.49 1.21 14.19
N LYS A 27 -9.48 2.55 14.23
CA LYS A 27 -9.58 3.39 13.03
C LYS A 27 -8.38 3.20 12.12
N ASP A 28 -7.17 3.20 12.67
CA ASP A 28 -5.95 3.00 11.89
C ASP A 28 -5.92 1.61 11.22
N GLY A 29 -6.32 0.57 11.96
CA GLY A 29 -6.41 -0.79 11.41
C GLY A 29 -7.42 -0.92 10.25
N VAL A 30 -8.58 -0.27 10.37
CA VAL A 30 -9.59 -0.25 9.30
C VAL A 30 -9.10 0.54 8.07
N GLN A 31 -8.43 1.68 8.29
CA GLN A 31 -7.84 2.47 7.19
C GLN A 31 -6.72 1.71 6.49
N LEU A 32 -5.82 1.07 7.23
CA LEU A 32 -4.75 0.25 6.66
C LEU A 32 -5.30 -0.88 5.79
N HIS A 33 -6.30 -1.62 6.29
CA HIS A 33 -6.94 -2.69 5.51
C HIS A 33 -7.61 -2.15 4.23
N HIS A 34 -8.25 -0.99 4.30
CA HIS A 34 -8.86 -0.34 3.14
C HIS A 34 -7.80 0.10 2.11
N ASP A 35 -6.69 0.68 2.56
CA ASP A 35 -5.59 1.13 1.69
C ASP A 35 -4.89 -0.06 1.01
N VAL A 36 -4.67 -1.17 1.73
CA VAL A 36 -4.17 -2.43 1.17
C VAL A 36 -5.13 -2.99 0.11
N THR A 37 -6.44 -2.98 0.38
CA THR A 37 -7.46 -3.45 -0.56
C THR A 37 -7.48 -2.58 -1.82
N ARG A 38 -7.38 -1.25 -1.66
CA ARG A 38 -7.31 -0.30 -2.79
C ARG A 38 -6.05 -0.51 -3.61
N PHE A 39 -4.90 -0.67 -2.96
CA PHE A 39 -3.63 -0.95 -3.63
C PHE A 39 -3.71 -2.25 -4.45
N ALA A 40 -4.24 -3.34 -3.88
CA ALA A 40 -4.46 -4.59 -4.60
C ALA A 40 -5.39 -4.43 -5.81
N ALA A 41 -6.45 -3.63 -5.71
CA ALA A 41 -7.35 -3.36 -6.83
C ALA A 41 -6.63 -2.62 -7.98
N ILE A 42 -5.75 -1.66 -7.67
CA ILE A 42 -4.96 -0.94 -8.67
C ILE A 42 -3.94 -1.88 -9.33
N LEU A 43 -3.22 -2.70 -8.56
CA LEU A 43 -2.29 -3.69 -9.11
C LEU A 43 -3.00 -4.66 -10.07
N ARG A 44 -4.22 -5.08 -9.74
CA ARG A 44 -5.02 -5.93 -10.63
C ARG A 44 -5.38 -5.22 -11.94
N LYS A 45 -5.77 -3.94 -11.89
CA LYS A 45 -6.03 -3.14 -13.10
C LYS A 45 -4.78 -2.97 -13.96
N LEU A 46 -3.64 -2.66 -13.33
CA LEU A 46 -2.34 -2.55 -14.00
C LEU A 46 -1.97 -3.85 -14.72
N ALA A 47 -2.06 -5.00 -14.04
CA ALA A 47 -1.76 -6.30 -14.64
C ALA A 47 -2.63 -6.57 -15.88
N LEU A 48 -3.94 -6.30 -15.79
CA LEU A 48 -4.87 -6.48 -16.92
C LEU A 48 -4.55 -5.54 -18.09
N LEU A 49 -4.31 -4.25 -17.82
CA LEU A 49 -3.96 -3.27 -18.86
C LEU A 49 -2.66 -3.64 -19.58
N LEU A 50 -1.65 -4.06 -18.82
CA LEU A 50 -0.35 -4.49 -19.35
C LEU A 50 -0.49 -5.76 -20.18
N MET A 51 -1.24 -6.76 -19.68
CA MET A 51 -1.47 -8.02 -20.39
C MET A 51 -2.23 -7.78 -21.70
N ALA A 52 -3.29 -6.97 -21.67
CA ALA A 52 -4.11 -6.65 -22.84
C ALA A 52 -3.30 -5.93 -23.95
N ASN A 53 -2.23 -5.23 -23.58
CA ASN A 53 -1.37 -4.49 -24.51
C ASN A 53 -0.01 -5.18 -24.76
N GLY A 54 0.12 -6.46 -24.42
CA GLY A 54 1.30 -7.28 -24.75
C GLY A 54 2.53 -7.04 -23.87
N ALA A 55 2.42 -6.22 -22.82
CA ALA A 55 3.48 -5.99 -21.84
C ALA A 55 3.55 -7.12 -20.79
N VAL A 56 3.62 -8.38 -21.26
CA VAL A 56 3.50 -9.60 -20.45
C VAL A 56 4.55 -9.67 -19.33
N PHE A 57 5.78 -9.23 -19.62
CA PHE A 57 6.86 -9.17 -18.63
C PHE A 57 6.44 -8.36 -17.40
N TRP A 58 5.93 -7.15 -17.62
CA TRP A 58 5.50 -6.26 -16.55
C TRP A 58 4.22 -6.73 -15.88
N ALA A 59 3.26 -7.26 -16.65
CA ALA A 59 2.04 -7.83 -16.12
C ALA A 59 2.34 -8.93 -15.08
N SER A 60 3.24 -9.87 -15.41
CA SER A 60 3.64 -10.96 -14.51
C SER A 60 4.31 -10.47 -13.20
N HIS A 61 5.13 -9.42 -13.29
CA HIS A 61 5.74 -8.82 -12.11
C HIS A 61 4.72 -8.12 -11.21
N VAL A 62 3.79 -7.37 -11.81
CA VAL A 62 2.69 -6.72 -11.07
C VAL A 62 1.77 -7.76 -10.41
N GLU A 63 1.43 -8.85 -11.10
CA GLU A 63 0.64 -9.95 -10.53
C GLU A 63 1.35 -10.64 -9.36
N THR A 64 2.68 -10.76 -9.42
CA THR A 64 3.46 -11.31 -8.31
C THR A 64 3.38 -10.40 -7.08
N CYS A 65 3.47 -9.08 -7.27
CA CYS A 65 3.26 -8.12 -6.18
C CYS A 65 1.83 -8.21 -5.62
N LEU A 66 0.82 -8.30 -6.50
CA LEU A 66 -0.58 -8.45 -6.12
C LEU A 66 -0.81 -9.67 -5.24
N ARG A 67 -0.31 -10.85 -5.64
CA ARG A 67 -0.44 -12.08 -4.84
C ARG A 67 0.21 -11.94 -3.46
N ALA A 68 1.36 -11.27 -3.36
CA ALA A 68 2.00 -11.03 -2.07
C ALA A 68 1.15 -10.09 -1.19
N VAL A 69 0.64 -8.99 -1.75
CA VAL A 69 -0.24 -8.04 -1.04
C VAL A 69 -1.52 -8.71 -0.56
N GLU A 70 -2.17 -9.54 -1.39
CA GLU A 70 -3.38 -10.30 -1.01
C GLU A 70 -3.13 -11.30 0.12
N ASN A 71 -1.90 -11.78 0.25
CA ASN A 71 -1.48 -12.64 1.36
C ASN A 71 -0.93 -11.86 2.57
N SER A 72 -1.15 -10.54 2.62
CA SER A 72 -0.64 -9.64 3.67
C SER A 72 0.89 -9.66 3.82
N ASP A 73 1.61 -9.91 2.72
CA ASP A 73 3.06 -9.92 2.71
C ASP A 73 3.62 -8.54 2.30
N THR A 74 4.27 -7.88 3.26
CA THR A 74 4.93 -6.57 3.06
C THR A 74 6.05 -6.62 2.00
N TRP A 75 6.53 -7.82 1.63
CA TRP A 75 7.43 -8.01 0.50
C TRP A 75 6.82 -7.51 -0.82
N GLY A 76 5.52 -7.69 -1.05
CA GLY A 76 4.84 -7.26 -2.28
C GLY A 76 4.91 -5.75 -2.50
N LEU A 77 4.80 -4.97 -1.42
CA LEU A 77 4.93 -3.52 -1.43
C LEU A 77 6.35 -3.08 -1.79
N ARG A 78 7.34 -3.70 -1.15
CA ARG A 78 8.77 -3.43 -1.37
C ARG A 78 9.16 -3.76 -2.81
N ARG A 79 8.73 -4.94 -3.27
CA ARG A 79 9.00 -5.43 -4.62
C ARG A 79 8.38 -4.54 -5.68
N PHE A 80 7.16 -4.05 -5.46
CA PHE A 80 6.52 -3.10 -6.37
C PHE A 80 7.35 -1.80 -6.48
N LYS A 81 7.81 -1.23 -5.36
CA LYS A 81 8.62 0.00 -5.37
C LYS A 81 9.97 -0.18 -6.10
N GLU A 82 10.59 -1.36 -6.01
CA GLU A 82 11.83 -1.69 -6.75
C GLU A 82 11.66 -1.71 -8.28
N MET A 83 10.42 -1.77 -8.78
CA MET A 83 10.13 -1.71 -10.22
C MET A 83 10.24 -0.27 -10.78
N PHE A 84 10.40 0.71 -9.89
CA PHE A 84 10.59 2.12 -10.24
C PHE A 84 12.06 2.50 -10.04
N GLY A 85 12.64 3.15 -11.05
CA GLY A 85 14.02 3.61 -11.04
C GLY A 85 14.96 2.80 -11.94
N GLY A 86 15.99 3.46 -12.45
CA GLY A 86 16.90 2.92 -13.48
C GLY A 86 16.35 3.05 -14.90
N THR A 87 17.18 2.75 -15.90
CA THR A 87 16.81 2.79 -17.32
C THR A 87 15.93 1.58 -17.67
N GLY A 88 14.71 1.81 -18.16
CA GLY A 88 13.79 0.75 -18.54
C GLY A 88 12.97 0.22 -17.37
N SER A 89 12.67 1.10 -16.40
CA SER A 89 11.79 0.81 -15.28
C SER A 89 10.32 0.76 -15.73
N LEU A 90 9.41 0.29 -14.87
CA LEU A 90 7.97 0.23 -15.20
C LEU A 90 7.41 1.62 -15.56
N ASN A 91 7.93 2.67 -14.92
CA ASN A 91 7.59 4.08 -15.19
C ASN A 91 7.93 4.51 -16.63
N ASP A 92 9.00 3.96 -17.20
CA ASP A 92 9.46 4.34 -18.55
C ASP A 92 8.70 3.61 -19.67
N LEU A 93 7.80 2.67 -19.30
CA LEU A 93 7.05 1.89 -20.26
C LEU A 93 6.08 2.79 -21.06
N VAL A 94 6.14 2.65 -22.38
CA VAL A 94 5.16 3.23 -23.30
C VAL A 94 4.48 2.09 -24.05
N LEU A 95 3.16 1.96 -23.87
CA LEU A 95 2.34 1.02 -24.62
C LEU A 95 2.22 1.51 -26.07
N GLN A 96 2.48 0.62 -27.01
CA GLN A 96 2.43 0.94 -28.43
C GLN A 96 1.87 -0.22 -29.23
N ARG A 97 1.30 0.10 -30.39
CA ARG A 97 0.88 -0.86 -31.41
C ARG A 97 1.45 -0.42 -32.75
N ASP A 98 2.13 -1.33 -33.43
CA ASP A 98 2.76 -1.08 -34.74
C ASP A 98 3.67 0.17 -34.75
N GLY A 99 4.42 0.39 -33.66
CA GLY A 99 5.33 1.52 -33.50
C GLY A 99 4.66 2.86 -33.17
N SER A 100 3.33 2.88 -32.99
CA SER A 100 2.58 4.07 -32.59
C SER A 100 2.15 3.99 -31.13
N PRO A 101 2.39 5.04 -30.31
CA PRO A 101 1.94 5.08 -28.92
C PRO A 101 0.41 5.04 -28.81
N LEU A 102 -0.08 4.25 -27.86
CA LEU A 102 -1.49 4.15 -27.51
C LEU A 102 -1.84 5.21 -26.48
N LEU A 103 -2.30 6.40 -26.91
CA LEU A 103 -2.41 7.57 -26.03
C LEU A 103 -3.30 7.31 -24.80
N GLN A 104 -4.51 6.78 -25.01
CA GLN A 104 -5.48 6.57 -23.94
C GLN A 104 -4.98 5.54 -22.92
N GLU A 105 -4.43 4.43 -23.38
CA GLU A 105 -3.89 3.37 -22.52
C GLU A 105 -2.64 3.83 -21.77
N ASN A 106 -1.82 4.70 -22.36
CA ASN A 106 -0.67 5.29 -21.67
C ASN A 106 -1.09 6.32 -20.62
N ASP A 107 -2.12 7.11 -20.88
CA ASP A 107 -2.68 8.04 -19.89
C ASP A 107 -3.26 7.26 -18.70
N GLU A 108 -4.00 6.17 -18.97
CA GLU A 108 -4.49 5.26 -17.94
C GLU A 108 -3.35 4.58 -17.17
N LEU A 109 -2.33 4.08 -17.88
CA LEU A 109 -1.15 3.49 -17.26
C LEU A 109 -0.47 4.48 -16.33
N ARG A 110 -0.27 5.73 -16.76
CA ARG A 110 0.38 6.77 -15.96
C ARG A 110 -0.42 7.06 -14.69
N ALA A 111 -1.73 7.25 -14.82
CA ALA A 111 -2.61 7.51 -13.68
C ALA A 111 -2.59 6.36 -12.66
N LEU A 112 -2.65 5.11 -13.13
CA LEU A 112 -2.60 3.93 -12.26
C LEU A 112 -1.25 3.79 -11.57
N LEU A 113 -0.13 4.05 -12.27
CA LEU A 113 1.21 3.99 -11.68
C LEU A 113 1.40 5.07 -10.61
N ASP A 114 0.94 6.29 -10.86
CA ASP A 114 1.02 7.40 -9.90
C ASP A 114 0.19 7.10 -8.64
N GLU A 115 -1.06 6.63 -8.81
CA GLU A 115 -1.92 6.26 -7.68
C GLU A 115 -1.33 5.09 -6.87
N ALA A 116 -0.83 4.05 -7.57
CA ALA A 116 -0.19 2.92 -6.93
C ALA A 116 1.07 3.33 -6.16
N TRP A 117 1.88 4.24 -6.71
CA TRP A 117 3.09 4.73 -6.06
C TRP A 117 2.77 5.49 -4.78
N ILE A 118 1.80 6.40 -4.81
CA ILE A 118 1.37 7.17 -3.64
C ILE A 118 0.91 6.23 -2.52
N LEU A 119 0.01 5.30 -2.83
CA LEU A 119 -0.48 4.33 -1.84
C LEU A 119 0.64 3.42 -1.33
N ALA A 120 1.52 2.96 -2.22
CA ALA A 120 2.63 2.11 -1.82
C ALA A 120 3.58 2.84 -0.87
N ASP A 121 3.80 4.13 -1.09
CA ASP A 121 4.63 4.96 -0.23
C ASP A 121 3.95 5.25 1.12
N GLU A 122 2.65 5.56 1.13
CA GLU A 122 1.89 5.74 2.36
C GLU A 122 1.84 4.48 3.23
N LEU A 123 1.57 3.32 2.62
CA LEU A 123 1.58 2.02 3.30
C LEU A 123 2.97 1.71 3.88
N ALA A 124 4.04 1.97 3.12
CA ALA A 124 5.41 1.70 3.58
C ALA A 124 5.82 2.56 4.77
N ARG A 125 5.26 3.78 4.91
CA ARG A 125 5.51 4.66 6.07
C ARG A 125 4.74 4.23 7.32
N ARG A 126 3.67 3.45 7.19
CA ARG A 126 2.84 2.97 8.33
C ARG A 126 3.33 1.62 8.87
N GLU A 127 4.01 0.82 8.05
CA GLU A 127 4.61 -0.47 8.41
C GLU A 127 6.04 -0.35 9.00
N LEU A 128 6.54 0.87 9.27
CA LEU A 128 7.86 1.17 9.85
C LEU A 128 7.76 1.96 11.16
#